data_AF-A0AA37SC49-F1
#
_entry.id   AF-A0AA37SC49-F1
#
_cell.length_a   1.000
_cell.length_b   1.000
_cell.length_c   1.000
_cell.angle_alpha   90.00
_cell.angle_beta   90.00
_cell.angle_gamma   90.00
#
_symmetry.space_group_name_H-M   'P 1'
#
loop_
_entity.id
_entity.type
_entity.pdbx_description
1 polymer ?
#
loop_
_entity_poly.entity_id
_entity_poly.type
_entity_poly.pdbx_seq_one_letter_code
_entity_poly.pdbx_strand_id
1 'polypeptide(L)'
;MRTLFKIFGIILIFLVGGFAYVGWRTDSFLKEQCEYLASTAENESNIEYIKHWVNDVALANKYQKVWSNDQHTVAIFNGEISYISSPDWETVGLDPKHAHLRLVKVAGKYEELLSTENIETIEYGRGRDSVVIKVNHPGPLNIRNKPESGSHFKKITDQVFVYCDGARF
;
A
#
# COMPACT_ATOMS: atom_id res chain seq x y z
N MET A 1 16.03 13.53 51.88
CA MET A 1 15.52 14.25 50.69
C MET A 1 16.48 14.17 49.48
N ARG A 2 17.79 14.46 49.60
CA ARG A 2 18.76 14.41 48.48
C ARG A 2 18.89 13.06 47.74
N THR A 3 18.77 11.93 48.42
CA THR A 3 18.92 10.59 47.81
C THR A 3 17.73 10.20 46.92
N LEU A 4 16.52 10.62 47.30
CA LEU A 4 15.29 10.39 46.53
C LEU A 4 15.32 11.14 45.19
N PHE A 5 15.84 12.37 45.17
CA PHE A 5 16.02 13.14 43.93
C PHE A 5 16.98 12.47 42.94
N LYS A 6 18.05 11.82 43.43
CA LYS A 6 19.00 11.09 42.57
C LYS A 6 18.37 9.85 41.96
N ILE A 7 17.62 9.08 42.76
CA ILE A 7 16.91 7.89 42.29
C ILE A 7 15.85 8.28 41.25
N PHE A 8 15.09 9.35 41.51
CA PHE A 8 14.09 9.84 40.58
C PHE A 8 14.71 10.32 39.25
N GLY A 9 15.85 11.01 39.30
CA GLY A 9 16.59 11.42 38.11
C GLY A 9 17.09 10.24 37.28
N ILE A 10 17.60 9.18 37.93
CA ILE A 10 18.03 7.96 37.25
C ILE A 10 16.84 7.27 36.56
N ILE A 11 15.71 7.12 37.27
CA ILE A 11 14.48 6.53 36.70
C ILE A 11 14.01 7.35 35.49
N LEU A 12 14.01 8.68 35.59
CA LEU A 12 13.60 9.54 34.49
C LEU A 12 14.52 9.39 33.27
N ILE A 13 15.84 9.29 33.47
CA ILE A 13 16.80 9.05 32.38
C ILE A 13 16.55 7.70 31.71
N PHE A 14 16.33 6.63 32.49
CA PHE A 14 16.01 5.32 31.93
C PHE A 14 14.69 5.31 31.17
N LEU A 15 13.66 6.01 31.66
CA LEU A 15 12.39 6.15 30.96
C LEU A 15 12.55 6.89 29.63
N VAL A 16 13.19 8.06 29.64
CA VAL A 16 13.44 8.86 28.43
C VAL A 16 14.29 8.08 27.42
N GLY A 17 15.35 7.41 27.88
CA GLY A 17 16.19 6.56 27.03
C GLY A 17 15.43 5.36 26.44
N GLY A 18 14.55 4.73 27.23
CA GLY A 18 13.68 3.66 26.77
C GLY A 18 12.70 4.13 25.68
N PHE A 19 12.03 5.25 25.90
CA PHE A 19 11.13 5.84 24.90
C PHE A 19 11.87 6.24 23.63
N ALA A 20 13.06 6.84 23.74
CA ALA A 20 13.89 7.21 22.59
C ALA A 20 14.34 5.96 21.79
N TYR A 21 14.74 4.89 22.47
CA TYR A 21 15.13 3.63 21.81
C TYR A 21 13.96 2.97 21.07
N VAL A 22 12.78 2.91 21.71
CA VAL A 22 11.56 2.38 21.07
C VAL A 22 11.14 3.22 19.87
N GLY A 23 11.23 4.55 19.99
CA GLY A 23 10.97 5.48 18.88
C GLY A 23 11.89 5.22 17.69
N TRP A 24 13.20 5.15 17.93
CA TRP A 24 14.19 4.88 16.87
C TRP A 24 14.01 3.51 16.21
N ARG A 25 13.71 2.47 17.01
CA ARG A 25 13.42 1.13 16.48
C ARG A 25 12.19 1.10 15.58
N THR A 26 11.13 1.80 15.99
CA THR A 26 9.89 1.90 15.21
C THR A 26 10.13 2.62 13.90
N ASP A 27 10.83 3.76 13.93
CA ASP A 27 11.15 4.54 12.73
C ASP A 27 12.02 3.75 11.74
N SER A 28 13.08 3.09 12.24
CA SER A 28 13.95 2.23 11.42
C SER A 28 13.16 1.10 10.76
N PHE A 29 12.28 0.43 11.52
CA PHE A 29 11.45 -0.65 10.98
C PHE A 29 10.50 -0.16 9.89
N LEU A 30 9.83 0.98 10.11
CA LEU A 30 8.91 1.56 9.13
C LEU A 30 9.65 1.96 7.85
N LYS A 31 10.84 2.54 7.98
CA LYS A 31 11.69 2.89 6.83
C LYS A 31 12.14 1.65 6.06
N GLU A 32 12.60 0.60 6.74
CA GLU A 32 12.99 -0.66 6.11
C GLU A 32 11.83 -1.31 5.33
N GLN A 33 10.60 -1.28 5.87
CA GLN A 33 9.41 -1.77 5.16
C GLN A 33 9.13 -0.96 3.88
N CYS A 34 9.30 0.35 3.93
CA CYS A 34 9.11 1.24 2.79
C CYS A 34 10.18 1.07 1.71
N GLU A 35 11.44 0.91 2.11
CA GLU A 35 12.53 0.60 1.20
C GLU A 35 12.33 -0.78 0.55
N TYR A 36 11.86 -1.76 1.32
CA TYR A 36 11.49 -3.08 0.80
C TYR A 36 10.39 -2.98 -0.26
N LEU A 37 9.28 -2.31 0.06
CA LEU A 37 8.17 -2.12 -0.88
C LEU A 37 8.62 -1.34 -2.13
N ALA A 38 9.52 -0.37 -1.97
CA ALA A 38 10.10 0.33 -3.11
C ALA A 38 10.97 -0.56 -3.98
N SER A 39 11.77 -1.46 -3.40
CA SER A 39 12.54 -2.44 -4.16
C SER A 39 11.63 -3.42 -4.93
N THR A 40 10.50 -3.82 -4.34
CA THR A 40 9.46 -4.61 -5.01
C THR A 40 8.88 -3.86 -6.22
N ALA A 41 8.67 -2.55 -6.10
CA ALA A 41 8.13 -1.70 -7.16
C ALA A 41 9.15 -1.35 -8.26
N GLU A 42 10.44 -1.34 -7.94
CA GLU A 42 11.54 -1.15 -8.89
C GLU A 42 11.73 -2.38 -9.80
N ASN A 43 11.26 -3.55 -9.39
CA ASN A 43 11.28 -4.75 -10.20
C ASN A 43 10.10 -4.75 -11.21
N GLU A 44 10.40 -4.47 -12.48
CA GLU A 44 9.42 -4.43 -13.57
C GLU A 44 8.63 -5.74 -13.71
N SER A 45 9.23 -6.90 -13.43
CA SER A 45 8.54 -8.20 -13.53
C SER A 45 7.40 -8.30 -12.52
N ASN A 46 7.55 -7.71 -11.34
CA ASN A 46 6.49 -7.67 -10.32
C ASN A 46 5.33 -6.78 -10.77
N ILE A 47 5.65 -5.64 -11.38
CA ILE A 47 4.65 -4.70 -11.91
C ILE A 47 3.85 -5.36 -13.04
N GLU A 48 4.53 -6.00 -13.98
CA GLU A 48 3.88 -6.69 -15.08
C GLU A 48 3.06 -7.90 -14.61
N TYR A 49 3.53 -8.66 -13.62
CA TYR A 49 2.75 -9.73 -13.00
C TYR A 49 1.39 -9.22 -12.48
N ILE A 50 1.38 -8.12 -11.74
CA ILE A 50 0.14 -7.54 -11.21
C ILE A 50 -0.77 -7.03 -12.34
N LYS A 51 -0.21 -6.36 -13.36
CA LYS A 51 -0.99 -5.90 -14.52
C LYS A 51 -1.63 -7.07 -15.28
N HIS A 52 -0.89 -8.15 -15.49
CA HIS A 52 -1.39 -9.36 -16.13
C HIS A 52 -2.53 -9.97 -15.32
N TRP A 53 -2.35 -10.14 -14.02
CA TRP A 53 -3.41 -10.64 -13.15
C TRP A 53 -4.69 -9.77 -13.24
N VAL A 54 -4.55 -8.44 -13.23
CA VAL A 54 -5.68 -7.51 -13.38
C VAL A 54 -6.37 -7.69 -14.74
N ASN A 55 -5.62 -7.85 -15.82
CA ASN A 55 -6.19 -8.07 -17.15
C ASN A 55 -6.94 -9.41 -17.23
N ASP A 56 -6.30 -10.49 -16.80
CA ASP A 56 -6.79 -11.86 -17.00
C ASP A 56 -7.92 -12.24 -16.04
N VAL A 57 -7.91 -11.67 -14.83
CA VAL A 57 -8.92 -11.97 -13.81
C VAL A 57 -9.93 -10.85 -13.69
N ALA A 58 -9.50 -9.61 -13.46
CA ALA A 58 -10.44 -8.53 -13.16
C ALA A 58 -11.16 -8.00 -14.41
N LEU A 59 -10.40 -7.64 -15.46
CA LEU A 59 -10.95 -7.03 -16.66
C LEU A 59 -11.67 -8.04 -17.56
N ALA A 60 -11.09 -9.23 -17.78
CA ALA A 60 -11.69 -10.25 -18.62
C ALA A 60 -13.08 -10.68 -18.14
N ASN A 61 -13.28 -10.76 -16.81
CA ASN A 61 -14.56 -11.11 -16.20
C ASN A 61 -15.52 -9.91 -16.04
N LYS A 62 -15.10 -8.70 -16.45
CA LYS A 62 -15.92 -7.48 -16.46
C LYS A 62 -16.58 -7.17 -15.12
N TYR A 63 -15.86 -7.33 -14.01
CA TYR A 63 -16.37 -6.90 -12.70
C TYR A 63 -16.59 -5.39 -12.65
N GLN A 64 -17.47 -4.89 -11.78
CA GLN A 64 -17.63 -3.46 -11.51
C GLN A 64 -16.60 -2.92 -10.52
N LYS A 65 -16.22 -3.74 -9.53
CA LYS A 65 -15.25 -3.40 -8.48
C LYS A 65 -14.44 -4.65 -8.12
N VAL A 66 -13.15 -4.46 -7.85
CA VAL A 66 -12.26 -5.49 -7.31
C VAL A 66 -11.39 -4.86 -6.23
N TRP A 67 -11.32 -5.50 -5.07
CA TRP A 67 -10.40 -5.16 -3.99
C TRP A 67 -10.13 -6.41 -3.16
N SER A 68 -9.04 -6.45 -2.43
CA SER A 68 -8.81 -7.48 -1.43
C SER A 68 -8.85 -6.94 -0.02
N ASN A 69 -9.20 -7.84 0.89
CA ASN A 69 -9.02 -7.70 2.32
C ASN A 69 -7.99 -8.74 2.80
N ASP A 70 -7.70 -8.77 4.10
CA ASP A 70 -6.66 -9.62 4.73
C ASP A 70 -6.77 -11.13 4.42
N GLN A 71 -7.87 -11.61 3.82
CA GLN A 71 -8.11 -13.03 3.57
C GLN A 71 -8.53 -13.35 2.14
N HIS A 72 -9.20 -12.42 1.44
CA HIS A 72 -9.81 -12.70 0.15
C HIS A 72 -9.74 -11.52 -0.79
N THR A 73 -9.66 -11.82 -2.09
CA THR A 73 -10.00 -10.85 -3.13
C THR A 73 -11.49 -10.94 -3.44
N VAL A 74 -12.15 -9.79 -3.36
CA VAL A 74 -13.57 -9.62 -3.53
C VAL A 74 -13.82 -8.87 -4.83
N ALA A 75 -14.80 -9.35 -5.58
CA ALA A 75 -15.29 -8.72 -6.79
C ALA A 75 -16.78 -8.45 -6.70
N ILE A 76 -17.25 -7.38 -7.35
CA ILE A 76 -18.68 -7.09 -7.51
C ILE A 76 -19.07 -7.18 -8.98
N PHE A 77 -20.15 -7.89 -9.28
CA PHE A 77 -20.79 -7.90 -10.61
C PHE A 77 -22.31 -7.79 -10.44
N ASN A 78 -22.93 -6.79 -11.06
CA ASN A 78 -24.37 -6.53 -10.96
C ASN A 78 -24.91 -6.49 -9.51
N GLY A 79 -24.11 -5.95 -8.58
CA GLY A 79 -24.45 -5.89 -7.16
C GLY A 79 -24.20 -7.18 -6.38
N GLU A 80 -23.84 -8.28 -7.04
CA GLU A 80 -23.48 -9.53 -6.38
C GLU A 80 -22.00 -9.53 -5.99
N ILE A 81 -21.73 -10.02 -4.78
CA ILE A 81 -20.38 -10.13 -4.22
C ILE A 81 -19.86 -11.54 -4.50
N SER A 82 -18.69 -11.63 -5.13
CA SER A 82 -17.98 -12.88 -5.40
C SER A 82 -16.60 -12.87 -4.75
N TYR A 83 -16.16 -14.03 -4.28
CA TYR A 83 -14.77 -14.26 -3.87
C TYR A 83 -14.01 -14.84 -5.05
N ILE A 84 -12.95 -14.16 -5.47
CA ILE A 84 -12.11 -14.56 -6.58
C ILE A 84 -10.72 -14.93 -6.07
N SER A 85 -9.91 -15.57 -6.92
CA SER A 85 -8.51 -15.80 -6.61
C SER A 85 -7.81 -14.46 -6.33
N SER A 86 -6.80 -14.45 -5.47
CA SER A 86 -5.92 -13.30 -5.31
C SER A 86 -4.72 -13.44 -6.27
N PRO A 87 -3.97 -12.37 -6.55
CA PRO A 87 -2.61 -12.51 -7.05
C PRO A 87 -1.80 -13.43 -6.12
N ASP A 88 -0.87 -14.19 -6.68
CA ASP A 88 0.12 -14.89 -5.88
C ASP A 88 1.08 -13.86 -5.29
N TRP A 89 0.84 -13.50 -4.03
CA TRP A 89 1.57 -12.44 -3.35
C TRP A 89 3.04 -12.77 -3.14
N GLU A 90 3.39 -14.06 -3.02
CA GLU A 90 4.77 -14.48 -2.88
C GLU A 90 5.59 -14.17 -4.13
N THR A 91 4.97 -14.21 -5.32
CA THR A 91 5.61 -13.84 -6.60
C THR A 91 6.13 -12.39 -6.58
N VAL A 92 5.43 -11.47 -5.88
CA VAL A 92 5.86 -10.07 -5.73
C VAL A 92 6.53 -9.79 -4.39
N GLY A 93 6.86 -10.83 -3.61
CA GLY A 93 7.52 -10.70 -2.31
C GLY A 93 6.64 -10.13 -1.20
N LEU A 94 5.32 -10.24 -1.30
CA LEU A 94 4.42 -9.77 -0.24
C LEU A 94 3.86 -10.95 0.56
N ASP A 95 3.76 -10.76 1.89
CA ASP A 95 3.10 -11.73 2.77
C ASP A 95 1.60 -11.77 2.44
N PRO A 96 1.05 -12.93 2.00
CA PRO A 96 -0.35 -13.06 1.64
C PRO A 96 -1.33 -12.61 2.73
N LYS A 97 -0.96 -12.70 4.01
CA LYS A 97 -1.84 -12.34 5.16
C LYS A 97 -2.07 -10.85 5.32
N HIS A 98 -1.20 -10.04 4.74
CA HIS A 98 -1.21 -8.58 4.90
C HIS A 98 -1.23 -7.86 3.55
N ALA A 99 -1.20 -8.62 2.46
CA ALA A 99 -1.24 -8.10 1.12
C ALA A 99 -2.64 -7.61 0.76
N HIS A 100 -2.70 -6.45 0.13
CA HIS A 100 -3.94 -5.92 -0.42
C HIS A 100 -3.80 -5.58 -1.91
N LEU A 101 -4.94 -5.55 -2.60
CA LEU A 101 -5.15 -5.07 -3.95
C LEU A 101 -6.35 -4.14 -3.96
N ARG A 102 -6.32 -3.10 -4.77
CA ARG A 102 -7.49 -2.30 -5.08
C ARG A 102 -7.39 -1.72 -6.47
N LEU A 103 -8.47 -1.82 -7.23
CA LEU A 103 -8.59 -1.14 -8.51
C LEU A 103 -9.38 0.15 -8.29
N VAL A 104 -8.73 1.29 -8.50
CA VAL A 104 -9.35 2.60 -8.36
C VAL A 104 -9.83 3.05 -9.73
N LYS A 105 -11.11 3.40 -9.81
CA LYS A 105 -11.74 3.86 -11.05
C LYS A 105 -11.69 5.36 -11.17
N VAL A 106 -11.71 5.84 -12.41
CA VAL A 106 -11.89 7.27 -12.73
C VAL A 106 -13.16 7.79 -12.06
N ALA A 107 -13.07 8.99 -11.47
CA ALA A 107 -14.19 9.63 -10.80
C ALA A 107 -15.44 9.72 -11.71
N GLY A 108 -16.60 9.37 -11.17
CA GLY A 108 -17.88 9.38 -11.89
C GLY A 108 -18.20 8.09 -12.65
N LYS A 109 -17.24 7.17 -12.83
CA LYS A 109 -17.44 5.89 -13.54
C LYS A 109 -17.68 4.70 -12.62
N TYR A 110 -18.06 4.91 -11.35
CA TYR A 110 -18.07 3.86 -10.33
C TYR A 110 -18.95 2.65 -10.65
N GLU A 111 -20.09 2.86 -11.30
CA GLU A 111 -21.07 1.81 -11.63
C GLU A 111 -20.75 1.06 -12.94
N GLU A 112 -19.82 1.56 -13.75
CA GLU A 112 -19.44 0.92 -15.01
C GLU A 112 -18.71 -0.43 -14.79
N LEU A 113 -18.63 -1.28 -15.80
CA LEU A 113 -17.76 -2.46 -15.74
C LEU A 113 -16.30 -2.02 -15.87
N LEU A 114 -15.40 -2.65 -15.14
CA LEU A 114 -13.97 -2.39 -15.21
C LEU A 114 -13.47 -2.59 -16.64
N SER A 115 -12.72 -1.60 -17.10
CA SER A 115 -12.00 -1.61 -18.37
C SER A 115 -10.69 -0.89 -18.17
N THR A 116 -9.74 -1.07 -19.10
CA THR A 116 -8.51 -0.29 -19.09
C THR A 116 -8.82 1.20 -19.05
N GLU A 117 -9.78 1.67 -19.85
CA GLU A 117 -10.18 3.09 -19.97
C GLU A 117 -10.79 3.71 -18.72
N ASN A 118 -11.30 2.92 -17.77
CA ASN A 118 -11.93 3.46 -16.56
C ASN A 118 -11.21 3.10 -15.25
N ILE A 119 -10.11 2.33 -15.32
CA ILE A 119 -9.19 2.19 -14.20
C ILE A 119 -8.21 3.36 -14.21
N GLU A 120 -8.17 4.09 -13.10
CA GLU A 120 -7.24 5.17 -12.85
C GLU A 120 -5.89 4.62 -12.37
N THR A 121 -5.93 3.83 -11.29
CA THR A 121 -4.77 3.24 -10.64
C THR A 121 -5.02 1.82 -10.16
N ILE A 122 -3.95 1.05 -10.09
CA ILE A 122 -3.88 -0.24 -9.39
C ILE A 122 -3.06 0.02 -8.12
N GLU A 123 -3.67 -0.19 -6.96
CA GLU A 123 -3.00 -0.08 -5.66
C GLU A 123 -2.78 -1.48 -5.10
N TYR A 124 -1.54 -1.83 -4.72
CA TYR A 124 -1.27 -3.08 -4.01
C TYR A 124 -0.14 -2.90 -3.01
N GLY A 125 -0.12 -3.67 -1.93
CA GLY A 125 0.95 -3.55 -0.94
C GLY A 125 0.59 -4.19 0.38
N ARG A 126 1.13 -3.67 1.48
CA ARG A 126 0.99 -4.24 2.83
C ARG A 126 0.32 -3.24 3.77
N GLY A 127 -0.82 -3.62 4.34
CA GLY A 127 -1.53 -2.75 5.28
C GLY A 127 -1.93 -1.40 4.65
N ARG A 128 -1.28 -0.31 5.05
CA ARG A 128 -1.51 1.04 4.51
C ARG A 128 -0.44 1.52 3.53
N ASP A 129 0.64 0.77 3.38
CA ASP A 129 1.73 1.07 2.46
C ASP A 129 1.45 0.39 1.13
N SER A 130 1.57 1.12 0.02
CA SER A 130 1.13 0.65 -1.28
C SER A 130 2.05 1.07 -2.41
N VAL A 131 2.26 0.16 -3.35
CA VAL A 131 2.67 0.47 -4.71
C VAL A 131 1.43 0.92 -5.48
N VAL A 132 1.56 2.01 -6.22
CA VAL A 132 0.50 2.59 -7.03
C VAL A 132 0.96 2.65 -8.48
N ILE A 133 0.27 1.90 -9.33
CA ILE A 133 0.49 1.86 -10.77
C ILE A 133 -0.57 2.73 -11.44
N LYS A 134 -0.15 3.79 -12.13
CA LYS A 134 -1.02 4.60 -13.01
C LYS A 134 -1.34 3.82 -14.27
N VAL A 135 -2.63 3.71 -14.59
CA VAL A 135 -3.11 3.07 -15.82
C VAL A 135 -3.48 4.14 -16.85
N ASN A 136 -4.51 4.96 -16.57
CA ASN A 136 -5.09 5.86 -17.58
C ASN A 136 -5.36 7.30 -17.11
N HIS A 137 -4.55 7.84 -16.19
CA HIS A 137 -4.73 9.22 -15.71
C HIS A 137 -3.51 10.13 -15.92
N PRO A 138 -3.64 11.20 -16.73
CA PRO A 138 -2.61 12.25 -16.84
C PRO A 138 -2.62 13.21 -15.63
N GLY A 139 -3.54 13.05 -14.68
CA GLY A 139 -3.69 13.93 -13.52
C GLY A 139 -2.94 13.47 -12.25
N PRO A 140 -3.19 14.17 -11.12
CA PRO A 140 -2.60 13.81 -9.83
C PRO A 140 -3.09 12.44 -9.37
N LEU A 141 -2.23 11.69 -8.71
CA LEU A 141 -2.57 10.38 -8.13
C LEU A 141 -3.74 10.51 -7.15
N ASN A 142 -4.83 9.80 -7.44
CA ASN A 142 -5.93 9.57 -6.52
C ASN A 142 -5.61 8.37 -5.62
N ILE A 143 -5.08 8.66 -4.44
CA ILE A 143 -4.66 7.65 -3.45
C ILE A 143 -5.45 7.89 -2.18
N ARG A 144 -5.94 6.80 -1.59
CA ARG A 144 -6.68 6.86 -0.33
C ARG A 144 -5.75 7.43 0.76
N ASN A 145 -6.24 8.43 1.50
CA ASN A 145 -5.51 9.06 2.61
C ASN A 145 -4.21 9.78 2.21
N LYS A 146 -4.09 10.26 0.96
CA LYS A 146 -2.92 11.04 0.52
C LYS A 146 -2.63 12.20 1.51
N PRO A 147 -1.50 12.19 2.24
CA PRO A 147 -1.12 13.33 3.06
C PRO A 147 -0.80 14.53 2.16
N GLU A 148 -1.06 15.74 2.66
CA GLU A 148 -0.76 16.98 1.94
C GLU A 148 0.75 17.12 1.62
N SER A 149 1.61 16.49 2.43
CA SER A 149 3.05 16.46 2.21
C SER A 149 3.47 15.27 1.34
N GLY A 150 4.13 15.54 0.21
CA GLY A 150 4.66 14.50 -0.70
C GLY A 150 5.79 13.62 -0.15
N SER A 151 6.23 13.84 1.10
CA SER A 151 7.34 13.11 1.74
C SER A 151 7.08 11.62 1.97
N HIS A 152 5.82 11.21 1.92
CA HIS A 152 5.37 9.81 2.05
C HIS A 152 5.32 9.08 0.71
N PHE A 153 5.71 9.75 -0.38
CA PHE A 153 5.70 9.20 -1.73
C PHE A 153 7.10 9.11 -2.31
N LYS A 154 7.44 7.95 -2.87
CA LYS A 154 8.60 7.77 -3.74
C LYS A 154 8.12 7.52 -5.16
N LYS A 155 8.60 8.33 -6.10
CA LYS A 155 8.41 8.06 -7.53
C LYS A 155 9.46 7.04 -7.96
N ILE A 156 9.01 5.92 -8.55
CA ILE A 156 9.88 4.91 -9.14
C ILE A 156 10.01 5.17 -10.64
N THR A 157 8.88 5.32 -11.33
CA THR A 157 8.78 5.74 -12.73
C THR A 157 7.68 6.78 -12.91
N ASP A 158 7.40 7.22 -14.13
CA ASP A 158 6.23 8.08 -14.42
C ASP A 158 4.89 7.39 -14.15
N GLN A 159 4.88 6.05 -14.15
CA GLN A 159 3.69 5.23 -13.96
C GLN A 159 3.66 4.53 -12.61
N VAL A 160 4.80 4.32 -11.95
CA VAL A 160 4.89 3.54 -10.70
C VAL A 160 5.37 4.41 -9.56
N PHE A 161 4.61 4.38 -8.46
CA PHE A 161 4.85 5.14 -7.25
C PHE A 161 4.73 4.24 -6.04
N VAL A 162 5.35 4.63 -4.94
CA VAL A 162 5.24 3.95 -3.64
C VAL A 162 4.75 4.97 -2.62
N TYR A 163 3.74 4.58 -1.85
CA TYR A 163 3.18 5.33 -0.74
C TYR A 163 3.47 4.59 0.57
N CYS A 164 3.89 5.34 1.58
CA CYS A 164 4.09 4.82 2.93
C CYS A 164 3.43 5.71 3.96
N ASP A 165 2.49 5.17 4.74
CA ASP A 165 1.76 5.96 5.72
C ASP A 165 2.61 6.25 6.96
N GLY A 166 3.34 5.24 7.43
CA GLY A 166 4.13 5.32 8.66
C GLY A 166 5.52 5.92 8.50
N ALA A 167 6.07 5.95 7.29
CA ALA A 167 7.44 6.40 7.03
C ALA A 167 7.50 7.44 5.91
N ARG A 168 8.59 8.19 5.90
CA ARG A 168 8.96 9.12 4.82
C ARG A 168 10.15 8.57 4.04
N PHE A 169 10.25 8.94 2.78
CA PHE A 169 11.41 8.66 1.93
C PHE A 169 12.49 9.73 2.07
#